data_AF-A0A1I5SSK3-F1
#
_entry.id   AF-A0A1I5SSK3-F1
#
_cell.length_a   1.000
_cell.length_b   1.000
_cell.length_c   1.000
_cell.angle_alpha   90.00
_cell.angle_beta   90.00
_cell.angle_gamma   90.00
#
_symmetry.space_group_name_H-M   'P 1'
#
loop_
_entity.id
_entity.type
_entity.pdbx_description
1 polymer ?
#
loop_
_entity_poly.entity_id
_entity_poly.type
_entity_poly.pdbx_seq_one_letter_code
_entity_poly.pdbx_strand_id
1 'polypeptide(L)'
;MVSGEDERYGEIVRSVRTAFPPSLRRADRLAKHVEVKIAWAMRREGLTDETVVIDREARGTRDFDRDAPLTCDKSLSRFLPPGGCLRVVEADGNIRGYREGDPT
;
A
#
# COMPACT_ATOMS: atom_id res chain seq x y z
N MET A 1 17.71 7.29 -13.40
CA MET A 1 16.52 7.84 -12.72
C MET A 1 15.31 7.56 -13.61
N VAL A 2 14.56 6.50 -13.34
CA VAL A 2 13.28 6.31 -14.03
C VAL A 2 12.26 7.13 -13.27
N SER A 3 12.11 8.40 -13.68
CA SER A 3 10.96 9.22 -13.30
C SER A 3 9.78 8.75 -14.15
N GLY A 4 9.31 7.53 -13.88
CA GLY A 4 8.08 7.03 -14.46
C GLY A 4 6.95 7.81 -13.83
N GLU A 5 6.35 8.74 -14.56
CA GLU A 5 4.92 8.96 -14.37
C GLU A 5 4.29 7.57 -14.52
N ASP A 6 3.85 6.97 -13.40
CA ASP A 6 3.26 5.65 -13.42
C ASP A 6 2.14 5.66 -14.46
N GLU A 7 2.32 4.94 -15.58
CA GLU A 7 1.30 4.78 -16.62
C GLU A 7 -0.05 4.32 -16.04
N ARG A 8 -0.04 3.82 -14.80
CA ARG A 8 -1.18 3.27 -14.07
C ARG A 8 -1.63 4.11 -12.87
N TYR A 9 -1.05 5.28 -12.63
CA TYR A 9 -1.42 6.14 -11.50
C TYR A 9 -2.93 6.43 -11.46
N GLY A 10 -3.54 6.71 -12.62
CA GLY A 10 -4.98 6.98 -12.72
C GLY A 10 -5.87 5.80 -12.31
N GLU A 11 -5.45 4.56 -12.62
CA GLU A 11 -6.17 3.34 -12.24
C GLU A 11 -6.08 3.10 -10.73
N ILE A 12 -4.88 3.31 -10.16
CA ILE A 12 -4.65 3.18 -8.72
C ILE A 12 -5.42 4.25 -7.94
N VAL A 13 -5.44 5.50 -8.40
CA VAL A 13 -6.27 6.57 -7.80
C VAL A 13 -7.74 6.18 -7.81
N ARG A 14 -8.25 5.58 -8.90
CA ARG A 14 -9.64 5.11 -8.95
C ARG A 14 -9.88 4.00 -7.91
N SER A 15 -8.97 3.04 -7.80
CA SER A 15 -9.04 1.98 -6.79
C SER A 15 -9.05 2.54 -5.36
N VAL A 16 -8.19 3.50 -5.06
CA VAL A 16 -8.16 4.24 -3.78
C VAL A 16 -9.49 4.91 -3.49
N ARG A 17 -10.08 5.60 -4.47
CA ARG A 17 -11.38 6.26 -4.29
C ARG A 17 -12.54 5.29 -4.10
N THR A 18 -12.43 4.07 -4.61
CA THR A 18 -13.41 3.00 -4.33
C THR A 18 -13.24 2.43 -2.92
N ALA A 19 -12.01 2.37 -2.41
CA ALA A 19 -11.69 1.80 -1.10
C ALA A 19 -11.96 2.74 0.10
N PHE A 20 -12.18 4.03 -0.15
CA PHE A 20 -12.36 5.05 0.89
C PHE A 20 -13.55 5.98 0.62
N PRO A 21 -14.24 6.46 1.68
CA PRO A 21 -15.34 7.41 1.52
C PRO A 21 -14.85 8.74 0.89
N PRO A 22 -15.70 9.45 0.11
CA PRO A 22 -15.32 10.69 -0.57
C PRO A 22 -14.84 11.83 0.34
N SER A 23 -15.18 11.79 1.64
CA SER A 23 -14.71 12.74 2.66
C SER A 23 -13.20 12.64 2.91
N LEU A 24 -12.58 11.50 2.59
CA LEU A 24 -11.14 11.26 2.75
C LEU A 24 -10.36 11.55 1.47
N ARG A 25 -10.54 12.74 0.88
CA ARG A 25 -9.84 13.15 -0.37
C ARG A 25 -8.31 13.05 -0.31
N ARG A 26 -7.72 13.07 0.89
CA ARG A 26 -6.27 12.88 1.08
C ARG A 26 -5.82 11.43 0.80
N ALA A 27 -6.74 10.47 0.74
CA ALA A 27 -6.45 9.08 0.43
C ALA A 27 -5.80 8.93 -0.96
N ASP A 28 -6.10 9.80 -1.93
CA ASP A 28 -5.45 9.81 -3.25
C ASP A 28 -3.91 9.85 -3.17
N ARG A 29 -3.35 10.37 -2.07
CA ARG A 29 -1.88 10.36 -1.85
C ARG A 29 -1.31 8.96 -1.69
N LEU A 30 -2.10 7.99 -1.22
CA LEU A 30 -1.71 6.58 -1.10
C LEU A 30 -1.36 5.98 -2.46
N ALA A 31 -1.96 6.45 -3.56
CA ALA A 31 -1.64 5.97 -4.90
C ALA A 31 -0.18 6.24 -5.33
N LYS A 32 0.52 7.15 -4.65
CA LYS A 32 1.93 7.45 -4.91
C LYS A 32 2.88 6.47 -4.21
N HIS A 33 2.40 5.74 -3.22
CA HIS A 33 3.22 4.88 -2.37
C HIS A 33 3.49 3.54 -3.06
N VAL A 34 4.70 3.00 -2.88
CA VAL A 34 5.16 1.81 -3.62
C VAL A 34 4.40 0.56 -3.18
N GLU A 35 4.06 0.48 -1.90
CA GLU A 35 3.34 -0.61 -1.28
C GLU A 35 1.95 -0.78 -1.92
N VAL A 36 1.25 0.34 -2.17
CA VAL A 36 -0.08 0.33 -2.81
C VAL A 36 0.02 -0.10 -4.27
N LYS A 37 1.08 0.31 -4.98
CA LYS A 37 1.32 -0.14 -6.36
C LYS A 37 1.58 -1.64 -6.42
N ILE A 38 2.34 -2.18 -5.46
CA ILE A 38 2.63 -3.61 -5.34
C ILE A 38 1.34 -4.38 -5.05
N ALA A 39 0.54 -3.96 -4.06
CA ALA A 39 -0.74 -4.59 -3.75
C ALA A 39 -1.70 -4.59 -4.96
N TRP A 40 -1.72 -3.49 -5.73
CA TRP A 40 -2.49 -3.40 -6.96
C TRP A 40 -1.95 -4.32 -8.05
N ALA A 41 -0.63 -4.40 -8.22
CA ALA A 41 0.01 -5.32 -9.16
C ALA A 41 -0.31 -6.78 -8.82
N MET A 42 -0.21 -7.17 -7.54
CA MET A 42 -0.61 -8.50 -7.06
C MET A 42 -2.04 -8.83 -7.47
N ARG A 43 -2.98 -7.89 -7.27
CA ARG A 43 -4.39 -8.09 -7.64
C ARG A 43 -4.59 -8.28 -9.15
N ARG A 44 -3.85 -7.52 -9.96
CA ARG A 44 -3.92 -7.60 -11.41
C ARG A 44 -3.30 -8.89 -11.97
N GLU A 45 -2.25 -9.36 -11.34
CA GLU A 45 -1.45 -10.51 -11.80
C GLU A 45 -1.89 -11.83 -11.14
N GLY A 46 -2.86 -11.78 -10.22
CA GLY A 46 -3.36 -12.96 -9.52
C GLY A 46 -2.39 -13.51 -8.49
N LEU A 47 -1.44 -12.71 -8.02
CA LEU A 47 -0.48 -13.08 -6.99
C LEU A 47 -1.12 -12.94 -5.60
N THR A 48 -0.94 -13.92 -4.73
CA THR A 48 -1.60 -13.97 -3.42
C THR A 48 -0.63 -14.06 -2.25
N ASP A 49 0.66 -14.32 -2.47
CA ASP A 49 1.65 -14.36 -1.39
C ASP A 49 2.99 -13.85 -1.88
N GLU A 50 3.30 -12.60 -1.53
CA GLU A 50 4.49 -11.91 -2.03
C GLU A 50 5.36 -11.35 -0.90
N THR A 51 6.66 -11.26 -1.18
CA THR A 51 7.61 -10.54 -0.33
C THR A 51 8.35 -9.50 -1.15
N VAL A 52 8.38 -8.27 -0.66
CA VAL A 52 9.04 -7.15 -1.33
C VAL A 52 10.00 -6.47 -0.38
N VAL A 53 11.15 -6.06 -0.92
CA VAL A 53 12.15 -5.27 -0.19
C VAL A 53 11.99 -3.82 -0.61
N ILE A 54 11.87 -2.92 0.37
CA ILE A 54 11.79 -1.48 0.14
C ILE A 54 12.87 -0.75 0.92
N ASP A 55 13.54 0.21 0.27
CA ASP A 55 14.60 1.00 0.89
C ASP A 55 14.07 2.07 1.88
N ARG A 56 12.75 2.20 2.02
CA ARG A 56 12.10 3.16 2.92
C ARG A 56 11.12 2.43 3.81
N GLU A 57 11.12 2.77 5.09
CA GLU A 57 10.08 2.30 6.03
C GLU A 57 8.68 2.67 5.55
N ALA A 58 7.72 1.76 5.78
CA ALA A 58 6.31 1.99 5.55
C ALA A 58 5.87 3.23 6.34
N ARG A 59 4.95 4.02 5.77
CA ARG A 59 4.36 5.15 6.52
C ARG A 59 3.35 4.62 7.53
N GLY A 60 3.30 5.25 8.70
CA GLY A 60 2.39 4.92 9.81
C GLY A 60 3.02 4.11 10.93
N THR A 61 4.31 3.85 10.84
CA THR A 61 5.06 3.00 11.78
C THR A 61 6.00 3.83 12.66
N ARG A 62 6.31 5.06 12.24
CA ARG A 62 7.24 5.98 12.91
C ARG A 62 6.52 6.88 13.88
N ASP A 63 7.21 7.34 14.93
CA ASP A 63 6.60 8.15 15.99
C ASP A 63 5.87 9.40 15.48
N PHE A 64 6.35 10.03 14.39
CA PHE A 64 5.74 11.24 13.84
C PHE A 64 4.51 10.99 12.95
N ASP A 65 4.29 9.76 12.45
CA ASP A 65 3.17 9.44 11.55
C ASP A 65 2.30 8.25 12.00
N ARG A 66 2.62 7.63 13.15
CA ARG A 66 1.84 6.55 13.77
C ARG A 66 0.38 6.88 13.97
N ASP A 67 0.08 8.09 14.42
CA ASP A 67 -1.31 8.51 14.70
C ASP A 67 -2.01 9.06 13.45
N ALA A 68 -1.32 9.16 12.31
CA ALA A 68 -1.96 9.61 11.09
C ALA A 68 -3.06 8.61 10.68
N PRO A 69 -4.27 9.09 10.32
CA PRO A 69 -5.41 8.21 10.03
C PRO A 69 -5.30 7.51 8.67
N LEU A 70 -4.45 8.00 7.77
CA LEU A 70 -4.27 7.51 6.41
C LEU A 70 -2.80 7.26 6.14
N THR A 71 -2.38 6.04 6.44
CA THR A 71 -1.02 5.56 6.24
C THR A 71 -1.06 4.27 5.42
N CYS A 72 0.07 3.91 4.79
CA CYS A 72 0.14 2.62 4.09
C CYS A 72 -0.07 1.48 5.06
N ASP A 73 0.59 1.55 6.23
CA ASP A 73 0.46 0.53 7.25
C ASP A 73 -1.00 0.19 7.53
N LYS A 74 -1.84 1.20 7.80
CA LYS A 74 -3.28 1.05 8.13
C LYS A 74 -4.21 0.74 6.95
N SER A 75 -3.75 0.95 5.72
CA SER A 75 -4.62 0.96 4.54
C SER A 75 -4.33 -0.19 3.58
N LEU A 76 -3.14 -0.81 3.67
CA LEU A 76 -2.62 -1.68 2.63
C LEU A 76 -3.48 -2.94 2.44
N SER A 77 -4.03 -3.49 3.52
CA SER A 77 -4.89 -4.67 3.49
C SER A 77 -6.11 -4.51 2.58
N ARG A 78 -6.61 -3.29 2.37
CA ARG A 78 -7.76 -2.99 1.50
C ARG A 78 -7.43 -3.12 0.00
N PHE A 79 -6.15 -3.02 -0.35
CA PHE A 79 -5.69 -3.05 -1.74
C PHE A 79 -5.26 -4.43 -2.19
N LEU A 80 -4.94 -5.32 -1.24
CA LEU A 80 -4.55 -6.69 -1.53
C LEU A 80 -5.66 -7.47 -2.25
N PRO A 81 -5.29 -8.47 -3.08
CA PRO A 81 -6.27 -9.40 -3.63
C PRO A 81 -6.95 -10.20 -2.50
N PRO A 82 -8.15 -10.74 -2.74
CA PRO A 82 -8.83 -11.60 -1.76
C PRO A 82 -7.92 -12.75 -1.28
N GLY A 83 -7.78 -12.90 0.05
CA GLY A 83 -6.87 -13.88 0.64
C GLY A 83 -5.37 -13.58 0.45
N GLY A 84 -5.03 -12.41 -0.08
CA GLY A 84 -3.67 -11.98 -0.36
C GLY A 84 -2.86 -11.70 0.91
N CYS A 85 -1.57 -11.98 0.83
CA CYS A 85 -0.56 -11.76 1.85
C CYS A 85 0.64 -11.03 1.23
N LEU A 86 1.06 -9.92 1.83
CA LEU A 86 2.23 -9.16 1.41
C LEU A 86 3.16 -8.97 2.60
N ARG A 87 4.41 -9.39 2.44
CA ARG A 87 5.50 -9.15 3.40
C ARG A 87 6.39 -8.03 2.88
N VAL A 88 6.54 -6.98 3.66
CA VAL A 88 7.38 -5.83 3.35
C VAL A 88 8.62 -5.91 4.23
N VAL A 89 9.78 -6.08 3.61
CA VAL A 89 11.09 -6.02 4.26
C VAL A 89 11.59 -4.58 4.15
N GLU A 90 11.70 -3.90 5.28
CA GLU A 90 12.16 -2.53 5.40
C GLU A 90 13.70 -2.46 5.44
N ALA A 91 14.26 -1.27 5.23
CA ALA A 91 15.71 -1.07 5.14
C ALA A 91 16.48 -1.40 6.44
N ASP A 92 15.80 -1.36 7.59
CA ASP A 92 16.34 -1.74 8.90
C ASP A 92 16.27 -3.26 9.17
N GLY A 93 15.76 -4.03 8.20
CA GLY A 93 15.57 -5.47 8.30
C GLY A 93 14.26 -5.89 8.96
N ASN A 94 13.40 -4.94 9.37
CA ASN A 94 12.08 -5.27 9.89
C ASN A 94 11.19 -5.85 8.79
N ILE A 95 10.40 -6.86 9.16
CA ILE A 95 9.45 -7.52 8.25
C ILE A 95 8.03 -7.22 8.74
N ARG A 96 7.23 -6.61 7.88
CA ARG A 96 5.82 -6.31 8.15
C ARG A 96 4.93 -7.17 7.26
N GLY A 97 3.99 -7.87 7.88
CA GLY A 97 3.01 -8.68 7.19
C GLY A 97 1.67 -7.95 7.06
N TYR A 98 1.13 -7.93 5.86
CA TYR A 98 -0.19 -7.41 5.54
C TYR A 98 -1.02 -8.52 4.92
N ARG A 99 -2.23 -8.73 5.44
CA ARG A 99 -3.18 -9.69 4.89
C ARG A 99 -4.48 -8.98 4.53
N GLU A 100 -5.12 -9.44 3.46
CA GLU A 100 -6.40 -8.88 3.04
C GLU A 100 -7.44 -8.98 4.16
N GLY A 101 -8.20 -7.89 4.36
CA GLY A 101 -9.23 -7.80 5.39
C GLY A 101 -8.71 -7.57 6.82
N ASP A 102 -7.43 -7.80 7.10
CA ASP A 102 -6.88 -7.63 8.45
C ASP A 102 -6.72 -6.12 8.78
N PRO A 103 -7.30 -5.65 9.90
CA PRO A 103 -7.02 -4.32 10.41
C PRO A 103 -5.64 -4.33 11.08
N THR A 104 -4.71 -3.62 10.45
CA THR A 104 -3.39 -3.22 10.99
C THR A 104 -3.49 -1.95 11.83
#